data_AF-A0A9X0ZY47-F1
#
_entry.id   AF-A0A9X0ZY47-F1
#
_cell.length_a   1.000
_cell.length_b   1.000
_cell.length_c   1.000
_cell.angle_alpha   90.00
_cell.angle_beta   90.00
_cell.angle_gamma   90.00
#
_symmetry.space_group_name_H-M   'P 1'
#
loop_
_entity.id
_entity.type
_entity.pdbx_description
1 polymer ?
#
loop_
_entity_poly.entity_id
_entity_poly.type
_entity_poly.pdbx_seq_one_letter_code
_entity_poly.pdbx_strand_id
1 'polypeptide(L)'
;MNNNFRFDLSNYLIHFFRDIDLESDNCIPFPEHMGWSNLTETSFLHAFFMLRAALKNGRLWATWSLRKGKRTIYGPNPAICFTEMPIAAFLQASNIRWQQGEAMSPFALVFPKEELFKLGARPVISGISKELSNKLCSYVDKHGNRMLPTDIYHPAEQFRYVTFSLGNQQNIDWTHEREWRWPYHQNQNLQVDTYNFNYIENWSDIPGLDLYNLSQLGVIVKTEEQAKKISHDLLSLIAVS
;
A
#
# COMPACT_ATOMS: atom_id res chain seq x y z
N MET A 1 2.06 20.22 24.16
CA MET A 1 1.63 19.03 24.95
C MET A 1 2.82 18.12 25.13
N ASN A 2 3.24 17.84 26.37
CA ASN A 2 4.47 17.11 26.71
C ASN A 2 4.29 15.59 26.88
N ASN A 3 3.22 15.00 26.35
CA ASN A 3 2.93 13.55 26.46
C ASN A 3 3.11 12.80 25.13
N ASN A 4 4.06 13.25 24.29
CA ASN A 4 4.28 12.70 22.95
C ASN A 4 5.53 11.81 22.83
N PHE A 5 6.32 11.65 23.89
CA PHE A 5 7.54 10.83 23.84
C PHE A 5 7.20 9.38 24.15
N ARG A 6 6.90 8.62 23.09
CA ARG A 6 6.60 7.19 23.15
C ARG A 6 7.58 6.43 22.26
N PHE A 7 8.26 5.45 22.84
CA PHE A 7 9.22 4.61 22.10
C PHE A 7 8.56 3.72 21.04
N ASP A 8 7.25 3.49 21.16
CA ASP A 8 6.45 2.68 20.26
C ASP A 8 5.75 3.49 19.16
N LEU A 9 5.99 4.80 19.08
CA LEU A 9 5.52 5.66 18.00
C LEU A 9 6.67 6.07 17.09
N SER A 10 6.35 6.33 15.83
CA SER A 10 7.29 6.82 14.82
C SER A 10 6.77 8.11 14.23
N ASN A 11 7.65 9.07 13.94
CA ASN A 11 7.28 10.24 13.13
C ASN A 11 7.20 9.92 11.63
N TYR A 12 7.37 8.65 11.28
CA TYR A 12 7.37 8.16 9.91
C TYR A 12 6.31 7.08 9.69
N LEU A 13 5.82 7.03 8.46
CA LEU A 13 5.01 5.94 7.93
C LEU A 13 5.86 5.14 6.94
N ILE A 14 5.70 3.81 6.97
CA ILE A 14 6.51 2.89 6.16
C ILE A 14 5.61 2.17 5.17
N HIS A 15 5.93 2.26 3.88
CA HIS A 15 5.36 1.40 2.85
C HIS A 15 6.38 0.33 2.47
N PHE A 16 6.08 -0.94 2.76
CA PHE A 16 6.93 -2.04 2.36
C PHE A 16 6.44 -2.68 1.06
N PHE A 17 7.40 -3.16 0.27
CA PHE A 17 7.12 -3.93 -0.93
C PHE A 17 7.08 -5.42 -0.57
N ARG A 18 6.46 -6.21 -1.44
CA ARG A 18 6.39 -7.67 -1.32
C ARG A 18 6.80 -8.31 -2.62
N ASP A 19 7.15 -9.58 -2.55
CA ASP A 19 7.24 -10.39 -3.75
C ASP A 19 5.82 -10.60 -4.33
N ILE A 20 5.73 -10.58 -5.65
CA ILE A 20 4.46 -10.67 -6.38
C ILE A 20 4.58 -11.75 -7.43
N ASP A 21 3.70 -12.73 -7.34
CA ASP A 21 3.44 -13.67 -8.42
C ASP A 21 2.24 -13.16 -9.23
N LEU A 22 2.49 -12.75 -10.48
CA LEU A 22 1.50 -12.22 -11.40
C LEU A 22 0.47 -13.29 -11.83
N GLU A 23 0.77 -14.57 -11.68
CA GLU A 23 -0.14 -15.67 -11.99
C GLU A 23 -1.03 -16.06 -10.78
N SER A 24 -0.76 -15.48 -9.60
CA SER A 24 -1.51 -15.78 -8.38
C SER A 24 -2.78 -14.93 -8.20
N ASP A 25 -3.72 -15.42 -7.39
CA ASP A 25 -4.95 -14.70 -6.99
C ASP A 25 -4.70 -13.43 -6.14
N ASN A 26 -3.44 -13.14 -5.82
CA ASN A 26 -2.99 -11.97 -5.07
C ASN A 26 -2.09 -11.08 -5.94
N CYS A 27 -2.17 -11.16 -7.27
CA CYS A 27 -1.42 -10.31 -8.18
C CYS A 27 -1.85 -8.83 -8.07
N ILE A 28 -1.11 -7.97 -8.76
CA ILE A 28 -1.47 -6.56 -8.94
C ILE A 28 -1.67 -6.29 -10.43
N PRO A 29 -2.40 -5.22 -10.79
CA PRO A 29 -2.33 -4.70 -12.14
C PRO A 29 -0.89 -4.38 -12.52
N PHE A 30 -0.40 -5.00 -13.59
CA PHE A 30 0.97 -4.88 -14.05
C PHE A 30 0.98 -4.73 -15.58
N PRO A 31 1.45 -3.59 -16.13
CA PRO A 31 1.61 -3.41 -17.57
C PRO A 31 2.75 -4.28 -18.10
N GLU A 32 2.87 -4.37 -19.43
CA GLU A 32 3.98 -5.10 -20.08
C GLU A 32 5.36 -4.62 -19.60
N HIS A 33 5.51 -3.32 -19.32
CA HIS A 33 6.72 -2.75 -18.76
C HIS A 33 6.45 -1.71 -17.66
N MET A 34 7.28 -1.70 -16.62
CA MET A 34 7.20 -0.73 -15.52
C MET A 34 8.04 0.52 -15.77
N GLY A 35 7.99 1.04 -17.00
CA GLY A 35 8.77 2.19 -17.43
C GLY A 35 10.15 1.82 -17.94
N TRP A 36 10.91 2.83 -18.34
CA TRP A 36 12.20 2.64 -19.00
C TRP A 36 13.19 1.90 -18.09
N SER A 37 13.86 0.89 -18.65
CA SER A 37 14.82 0.03 -17.94
C SER A 37 14.25 -0.71 -16.71
N ASN A 38 12.94 -0.98 -16.69
CA ASN A 38 12.26 -1.85 -15.71
C ASN A 38 11.51 -2.98 -16.45
N LEU A 39 12.28 -3.84 -17.10
CA LEU A 39 11.78 -5.03 -17.79
C LEU A 39 11.91 -6.26 -16.88
N THR A 40 10.92 -7.15 -16.98
CA THR A 40 10.90 -8.45 -16.31
C THR A 40 10.34 -9.47 -17.29
N GLU A 41 11.10 -10.53 -17.54
CA GLU A 41 10.67 -11.64 -18.42
C GLU A 41 10.03 -12.79 -17.61
N THR A 42 9.69 -12.52 -16.34
CA THR A 42 9.11 -13.47 -15.41
C THR A 42 7.82 -12.91 -14.82
N SER A 43 6.88 -13.82 -14.52
CA SER A 43 5.68 -13.55 -13.73
C SER A 43 5.98 -13.31 -12.25
N PHE A 44 7.20 -13.56 -11.78
CA PHE A 44 7.60 -13.33 -10.39
C PHE A 44 8.40 -12.03 -10.21
N LEU A 45 7.80 -11.06 -9.54
CA LEU A 45 8.39 -9.76 -9.27
C LEU A 45 8.95 -9.71 -7.84
N HIS A 46 10.25 -9.47 -7.72
CA HIS A 46 10.88 -9.31 -6.43
C HIS A 46 10.50 -7.98 -5.76
N ALA A 47 10.36 -7.98 -4.43
CA ALA A 47 10.09 -6.78 -3.64
C ALA A 47 11.10 -5.64 -3.91
N PHE A 48 12.38 -6.00 -4.06
CA PHE A 48 13.44 -5.03 -4.40
C PHE A 48 13.28 -4.46 -5.82
N PHE A 49 12.81 -5.25 -6.78
CA PHE A 49 12.49 -4.75 -8.12
C PHE A 49 11.35 -3.72 -8.06
N MET A 50 10.26 -4.02 -7.32
CA MET A 50 9.14 -3.11 -7.17
C MET A 50 9.52 -1.80 -6.47
N LEU A 51 10.38 -1.86 -5.45
CA LEU A 51 10.96 -0.67 -4.81
C LEU A 51 11.70 0.21 -5.83
N ARG A 52 12.58 -0.38 -6.64
CA ARG A 52 13.33 0.34 -7.67
C ARG A 52 12.43 0.92 -8.75
N ALA A 53 11.39 0.18 -9.17
CA ALA A 53 10.41 0.64 -10.12
C ALA A 53 9.64 1.86 -9.59
N ALA A 54 9.17 1.81 -8.34
CA ALA A 54 8.48 2.93 -7.70
C ALA A 54 9.38 4.17 -7.64
N LEU A 55 10.64 3.99 -7.22
CA LEU A 55 11.61 5.07 -7.16
C LEU A 55 11.90 5.65 -8.52
N LYS A 56 12.27 4.86 -9.54
CA LYS A 56 12.58 5.38 -10.89
C LYS A 56 11.40 6.11 -11.52
N ASN A 57 10.19 5.57 -11.37
CA ASN A 57 8.99 6.17 -11.93
C ASN A 57 8.50 7.37 -11.10
N GLY A 58 9.09 7.62 -9.93
CA GLY A 58 8.64 8.67 -9.02
C GLY A 58 7.21 8.47 -8.55
N ARG A 59 6.72 7.23 -8.48
CA ARG A 59 5.31 6.93 -8.23
C ARG A 59 5.13 5.74 -7.32
N LEU A 60 4.21 5.87 -6.36
CA LEU A 60 3.76 4.78 -5.51
C LEU A 60 2.29 4.46 -5.82
N TRP A 61 2.02 3.21 -6.20
CA TRP A 61 0.73 2.84 -6.76
C TRP A 61 -0.31 2.49 -5.68
N ALA A 62 -1.49 3.10 -5.82
CA ALA A 62 -2.67 2.78 -5.04
C ALA A 62 -3.41 1.62 -5.70
N THR A 63 -3.76 0.60 -4.91
CA THR A 63 -4.57 -0.53 -5.39
C THR A 63 -5.69 -0.83 -4.38
N TRP A 64 -6.61 -1.71 -4.72
CA TRP A 64 -7.59 -2.20 -3.74
C TRP A 64 -7.06 -3.34 -2.87
N SER A 65 -5.85 -3.85 -3.18
CA SER A 65 -5.28 -5.08 -2.66
C SER A 65 -6.20 -6.29 -2.84
N LEU A 66 -5.71 -7.36 -3.45
CA LEU A 66 -6.50 -8.58 -3.60
C LEU A 66 -6.08 -9.64 -2.61
N ARG A 67 -7.09 -10.35 -2.12
CA ARG A 67 -6.92 -11.63 -1.45
C ARG A 67 -7.95 -12.61 -1.98
N LYS A 68 -7.50 -13.67 -2.65
CA LYS A 68 -8.38 -14.69 -3.26
C LYS A 68 -9.42 -14.05 -4.20
N GLY A 69 -8.97 -13.16 -5.08
CA GLY A 69 -9.82 -12.44 -6.03
C GLY A 69 -10.78 -11.41 -5.42
N LYS A 70 -10.71 -11.13 -4.11
CA LYS A 70 -11.57 -10.13 -3.44
C LYS A 70 -10.77 -8.93 -2.97
N ARG A 71 -11.34 -7.74 -3.19
CA ARG A 71 -10.78 -6.46 -2.70
C ARG A 71 -10.75 -6.44 -1.18
N THR A 72 -9.59 -6.09 -0.61
CA THR A 72 -9.43 -5.97 0.84
C THR A 72 -9.65 -4.53 1.32
N ILE A 73 -9.37 -3.55 0.48
CA ILE A 73 -9.71 -2.14 0.72
C ILE A 73 -11.18 -1.92 0.32
N TYR A 74 -11.93 -1.30 1.22
CA TYR A 74 -13.34 -0.98 1.03
C TYR A 74 -13.50 0.41 0.41
N GLY A 75 -14.66 0.64 -0.19
CA GLY A 75 -15.01 1.93 -0.78
C GLY A 75 -14.61 2.05 -2.26
N PRO A 76 -14.93 3.22 -2.84
CA PRO A 76 -14.81 3.45 -4.27
C PRO A 76 -13.39 3.82 -4.73
N ASN A 77 -12.46 4.04 -3.79
CA ASN A 77 -11.12 4.52 -4.09
C ASN A 77 -10.08 3.47 -3.70
N PRO A 78 -9.05 3.21 -4.54
CA PRO A 78 -7.90 2.43 -4.11
C PRO A 78 -7.10 3.21 -3.08
N ALA A 79 -6.23 2.52 -2.34
CA ALA A 79 -5.37 3.18 -1.38
C ALA A 79 -3.95 2.61 -1.40
N ILE A 80 -3.01 3.43 -0.95
CA ILE A 80 -1.66 3.01 -0.56
C ILE A 80 -1.71 2.74 0.94
N CYS A 81 -1.29 1.55 1.34
CA CYS A 81 -1.19 1.16 2.75
C CYS A 81 0.21 1.49 3.28
N PHE A 82 0.25 1.96 4.53
CA PHE A 82 1.46 2.20 5.29
C PHE A 82 1.31 1.60 6.68
N THR A 83 2.42 1.35 7.35
CA THR A 83 2.45 1.00 8.77
C THR A 83 3.14 2.10 9.57
N GLU A 84 2.59 2.43 10.74
CA GLU A 84 3.26 3.26 11.73
C GLU A 84 3.95 2.39 12.77
N MET A 85 5.27 2.24 12.64
CA MET A 85 6.08 1.54 13.63
C MET A 85 7.50 2.12 13.70
N PRO A 86 8.18 2.02 14.85
CA PRO A 86 9.61 2.31 14.94
C PRO A 86 10.39 1.48 13.92
N ILE A 87 11.40 2.07 13.28
CA ILE A 87 12.19 1.40 12.22
C ILE A 87 12.80 0.08 12.72
N ALA A 88 13.28 0.03 13.96
CA ALA A 88 13.83 -1.19 14.55
C ALA A 88 12.77 -2.31 14.64
N ALA A 89 11.53 -1.97 15.05
CA ALA A 89 10.42 -2.93 15.11
C ALA A 89 10.02 -3.41 13.71
N PHE A 90 10.02 -2.51 12.72
CA PHE A 90 9.80 -2.86 11.32
C PHE A 90 10.84 -3.85 10.81
N LEU A 91 12.13 -3.59 11.03
CA LEU A 91 13.20 -4.47 10.57
C LEU A 91 13.12 -5.86 11.21
N GLN A 92 12.80 -5.93 12.50
CA GLN A 92 12.62 -7.21 13.17
C GLN A 92 11.40 -7.97 12.60
N ALA A 93 10.24 -7.32 12.53
CA ALA A 93 9.00 -7.94 12.05
C ALA A 93 9.11 -8.39 10.60
N SER A 94 9.61 -7.52 9.71
CA SER A 94 9.77 -7.83 8.28
C SER A 94 10.76 -8.96 8.02
N ASN A 95 11.88 -9.05 8.75
CA ASN A 95 12.82 -10.16 8.58
C ASN A 95 12.18 -11.51 8.97
N ILE A 96 11.46 -11.57 10.10
CA ILE A 96 10.80 -12.79 10.57
C ILE A 96 9.68 -13.19 9.60
N ARG A 97 8.77 -12.26 9.29
CA ARG A 97 7.60 -12.50 8.45
C ARG A 97 8.01 -12.87 7.02
N TRP A 98 9.04 -12.23 6.45
CA TRP A 98 9.50 -12.60 5.12
C TRP A 98 10.13 -13.99 5.08
N GLN A 99 10.93 -14.37 6.09
CA GLN A 99 11.47 -15.73 6.19
C GLN A 99 10.38 -16.80 6.29
N GLN A 100 9.20 -16.43 6.81
CA GLN A 100 8.01 -17.29 6.88
C GLN A 100 7.17 -17.27 5.58
N GLY A 101 7.60 -16.55 4.55
CA GLY A 101 6.89 -16.42 3.28
C GLY A 101 5.69 -15.47 3.33
N GLU A 102 5.58 -14.63 4.36
CA GLU A 102 4.54 -13.61 4.42
C GLU A 102 4.87 -12.40 3.54
N ALA A 103 3.85 -11.60 3.24
CA ALA A 103 3.91 -10.46 2.33
C ALA A 103 4.66 -9.22 2.88
N MET A 104 5.43 -9.33 3.97
CA MET A 104 6.13 -8.20 4.60
C MET A 104 7.64 -8.32 4.44
N SER A 105 8.20 -7.69 3.40
CA SER A 105 9.65 -7.63 3.18
C SER A 105 10.30 -6.42 3.91
N PRO A 106 11.61 -6.44 4.20
CA PRO A 106 12.42 -5.34 4.68
C PRO A 106 12.87 -4.39 3.54
N PHE A 107 12.17 -4.39 2.40
CA PHE A 107 12.33 -3.39 1.35
C PHE A 107 11.19 -2.39 1.46
N ALA A 108 11.51 -1.13 1.75
CA ALA A 108 10.47 -0.15 2.06
C ALA A 108 10.86 1.29 1.71
N LEU A 109 9.83 2.11 1.51
CA LEU A 109 9.91 3.57 1.54
C LEU A 109 9.42 4.08 2.89
N VAL A 110 10.06 5.14 3.38
CA VAL A 110 9.81 5.77 4.68
C VAL A 110 9.48 7.24 4.46
N PHE A 111 8.34 7.67 4.97
CA PHE A 111 7.78 8.98 4.71
C PHE A 111 7.53 9.75 6.00
N PRO A 112 7.76 11.08 6.06
CA PRO A 112 7.28 11.88 7.18
C PRO A 112 5.77 11.75 7.31
N LYS A 113 5.31 11.36 8.51
CA LYS A 113 3.88 11.14 8.77
C LYS A 113 3.06 12.40 8.53
N GLU A 114 3.57 13.55 8.96
CA GLU A 114 2.89 14.84 8.78
C GLU A 114 2.69 15.20 7.30
N GLU A 115 3.62 14.82 6.44
CA GLU A 115 3.56 15.09 5.01
C GLU A 115 2.48 14.23 4.34
N LEU A 116 2.47 12.93 4.62
CA LEU A 116 1.39 12.06 4.13
C LEU A 116 0.02 12.44 4.71
N PHE A 117 -0.04 12.90 5.96
CA PHE A 117 -1.29 13.39 6.54
C PHE A 117 -1.85 14.61 5.78
N LYS A 118 -0.98 15.56 5.39
CA LYS A 118 -1.39 16.73 4.56
C LYS A 118 -1.94 16.30 3.20
N LEU A 119 -1.43 15.20 2.65
CA LEU A 119 -1.89 14.62 1.39
C LEU A 119 -3.19 13.82 1.51
N GLY A 120 -3.73 13.63 2.72
CA GLY A 120 -4.98 12.91 2.95
C GLY A 120 -4.81 11.51 3.52
N ALA A 121 -3.58 11.08 3.84
CA ALA A 121 -3.38 9.80 4.52
C ALA A 121 -3.99 9.85 5.92
N ARG A 122 -4.68 8.78 6.33
CA ARG A 122 -5.34 8.68 7.64
C ARG A 122 -5.08 7.30 8.26
N PRO A 123 -5.05 7.20 9.60
CA PRO A 123 -5.06 5.91 10.27
C PRO A 123 -6.35 5.16 9.94
N VAL A 124 -6.24 3.83 9.84
CA VAL A 124 -7.38 2.94 9.64
C VAL A 124 -8.30 2.94 10.87
N ILE A 125 -9.53 2.46 10.67
CA ILE A 125 -10.50 2.18 11.72
C ILE A 125 -10.73 0.67 11.76
N SER A 126 -10.36 0.05 12.89
CA SER A 126 -10.49 -1.39 13.13
C SER A 126 -11.87 -1.72 13.69
N GLY A 127 -12.69 -2.42 12.89
CA GLY A 127 -14.01 -2.86 13.30
C GLY A 127 -15.02 -1.72 13.48
N ILE A 128 -16.24 -2.11 13.88
CA ILE A 128 -17.34 -1.19 14.19
C ILE A 128 -18.00 -1.71 15.46
N SER A 129 -18.34 -0.82 16.38
CA SER A 129 -18.95 -1.17 17.68
C SER A 129 -20.43 -1.55 17.60
N LYS A 130 -21.12 -1.21 16.50
CA LYS A 130 -22.50 -1.58 16.26
C LYS A 130 -22.57 -3.11 16.13
N GLU A 131 -23.57 -3.76 16.74
CA GLU A 131 -23.79 -5.24 16.78
C GLU A 131 -23.84 -5.94 15.39
N LEU A 132 -23.68 -5.18 14.31
CA LEU A 132 -23.42 -5.65 12.96
C LEU A 132 -22.09 -6.42 12.80
N SER A 133 -21.22 -6.49 13.82
CA SER A 133 -19.91 -7.17 13.72
C SER A 133 -19.99 -8.63 13.24
N ASN A 134 -21.07 -9.33 13.54
CA ASN A 134 -21.24 -10.74 13.14
C ASN A 134 -21.82 -10.92 11.73
N LYS A 135 -22.34 -9.86 11.11
CA LYS A 135 -22.83 -9.83 9.73
C LYS A 135 -22.67 -8.43 9.14
N LEU A 136 -21.43 -7.95 9.04
CA LEU A 136 -21.18 -6.76 8.24
C LEU A 136 -21.42 -7.15 6.79
N CYS A 137 -22.64 -6.89 6.29
CA CYS A 137 -23.05 -7.17 4.92
C CYS A 137 -22.38 -6.18 3.98
N SER A 138 -21.06 -6.32 3.81
CA SER A 138 -20.39 -5.66 2.72
C SER A 138 -20.99 -6.16 1.41
N TYR A 139 -21.31 -5.25 0.51
CA TYR A 139 -21.83 -5.60 -0.81
C TYR A 139 -20.78 -5.28 -1.87
N VAL A 140 -20.98 -5.80 -3.08
CA VAL A 140 -20.20 -5.43 -4.25
C VAL A 140 -21.06 -4.50 -5.09
N ASP A 141 -20.57 -3.30 -5.40
CA ASP A 141 -21.30 -2.38 -6.27
C ASP A 141 -21.16 -2.76 -7.75
N LYS A 142 -21.79 -1.99 -8.64
CA LYS A 142 -21.73 -2.21 -10.10
C LYS A 142 -20.32 -2.10 -10.70
N HIS A 143 -19.35 -1.57 -9.95
CA HIS A 143 -17.96 -1.37 -10.36
C HIS A 143 -17.02 -2.40 -9.71
N GLY A 144 -17.57 -3.42 -9.04
CA GLY A 144 -16.77 -4.41 -8.33
C GLY A 144 -16.15 -3.89 -7.02
N ASN A 145 -16.50 -2.69 -6.56
CA ASN A 145 -16.00 -2.15 -5.30
C ASN A 145 -16.63 -2.92 -4.13
N ARG A 146 -15.81 -3.29 -3.14
CA ARG A 146 -16.32 -3.82 -1.88
C ARG A 146 -16.78 -2.66 -1.01
N MET A 147 -18.08 -2.54 -0.79
CA MET A 147 -18.69 -1.39 -0.14
C MET A 147 -19.29 -1.76 1.22
N LEU A 148 -19.31 -0.78 2.12
CA LEU A 148 -20.14 -0.78 3.31
C LEU A 148 -21.42 0.02 3.07
N PRO A 149 -22.52 -0.31 3.76
CA PRO A 149 -23.70 0.54 3.82
C PRO A 149 -23.36 1.98 4.25
N THR A 150 -23.96 2.97 3.58
CA THR A 150 -23.63 4.39 3.79
C THR A 150 -24.14 4.95 5.12
N ASP A 151 -25.13 4.30 5.73
CA ASP A 151 -25.62 4.55 7.08
C ASP A 151 -24.65 4.05 8.17
N ILE A 152 -23.71 3.17 7.81
CA ILE A 152 -22.66 2.67 8.69
C ILE A 152 -21.38 3.50 8.51
N TYR A 153 -20.97 3.74 7.26
CA TYR A 153 -19.69 4.38 6.97
C TYR A 153 -19.73 5.14 5.63
N HIS A 154 -19.40 6.43 5.66
CA HIS A 154 -19.45 7.28 4.47
C HIS A 154 -18.49 6.76 3.38
N PRO A 155 -18.90 6.67 2.09
CA PRO A 155 -18.07 6.10 1.02
C PRO A 155 -16.66 6.70 0.92
N ALA A 156 -16.53 8.01 1.12
CA ALA A 156 -15.25 8.71 1.05
C ALA A 156 -14.24 8.25 2.13
N GLU A 157 -14.71 7.66 3.22
CA GLU A 157 -13.87 7.22 4.33
C GLU A 157 -13.65 5.69 4.33
N GLN A 158 -14.47 4.92 3.59
CA GLN A 158 -14.50 3.45 3.69
C GLN A 158 -13.14 2.79 3.44
N PHE A 159 -12.24 3.44 2.70
CA PHE A 159 -10.87 2.99 2.52
C PHE A 159 -10.14 2.77 3.85
N ARG A 160 -10.53 3.46 4.92
CA ARG A 160 -9.94 3.31 6.26
C ARG A 160 -10.42 2.07 7.00
N TYR A 161 -11.48 1.41 6.58
CA TYR A 161 -12.03 0.29 7.33
C TYR A 161 -11.14 -0.95 7.24
N VAL A 162 -10.89 -1.57 8.39
CA VAL A 162 -10.21 -2.87 8.52
C VAL A 162 -11.07 -3.78 9.40
N THR A 163 -11.33 -5.00 8.92
CA THR A 163 -12.09 -5.99 9.67
C THR A 163 -11.36 -6.33 10.97
N PHE A 164 -12.07 -6.27 12.09
CA PHE A 164 -11.59 -6.66 13.42
C PHE A 164 -12.67 -7.49 14.12
N SER A 165 -12.28 -8.65 14.64
CA SER A 165 -13.20 -9.60 15.28
C SER A 165 -12.43 -10.50 16.24
N LEU A 166 -12.71 -10.38 17.53
CA LEU A 166 -12.17 -11.26 18.58
C LEU A 166 -13.28 -12.16 19.13
N GLY A 167 -12.99 -13.44 19.38
CA GLY A 167 -13.92 -14.37 20.02
C GLY A 167 -14.96 -15.03 19.10
N ASN A 168 -14.93 -14.73 17.80
CA ASN A 168 -15.69 -15.46 16.77
C ASN A 168 -14.92 -16.72 16.30
N GLN A 169 -15.48 -17.49 15.35
CA GLN A 169 -14.84 -18.70 14.78
C GLN A 169 -13.43 -18.47 14.20
N GLN A 170 -13.08 -17.22 13.87
CA GLN A 170 -11.72 -16.80 13.53
C GLN A 170 -11.40 -15.48 14.26
N ASN A 171 -10.27 -15.45 14.96
CA ASN A 171 -9.71 -14.23 15.52
C ASN A 171 -9.03 -13.44 14.40
N ILE A 172 -9.54 -12.26 14.10
CA ILE A 172 -9.00 -11.33 13.11
C ILE A 172 -8.59 -10.06 13.86
N ASP A 173 -7.28 -9.88 14.01
CA ASP A 173 -6.68 -8.71 14.66
C ASP A 173 -5.52 -8.16 13.83
N TRP A 174 -5.72 -6.98 13.26
CA TRP A 174 -4.72 -6.22 12.51
C TRP A 174 -4.28 -4.94 13.24
N THR A 175 -4.71 -4.75 14.49
CA THR A 175 -4.43 -3.50 15.24
C THR A 175 -2.94 -3.30 15.47
N HIS A 176 -2.19 -4.39 15.54
CA HIS A 176 -0.74 -4.40 15.67
C HIS A 176 -0.01 -3.79 14.45
N GLU A 177 -0.63 -3.79 13.26
CA GLU A 177 -0.03 -3.20 12.06
C GLU A 177 -0.07 -1.67 12.08
N ARG A 178 -0.89 -1.06 12.95
CA ARG A 178 -1.06 0.40 13.06
C ARG A 178 -1.17 1.04 11.67
N GLU A 179 -2.06 0.47 10.86
CA GLU A 179 -2.13 0.76 9.44
C GLU A 179 -2.62 2.20 9.19
N TRP A 180 -2.02 2.84 8.20
CA TRP A 180 -2.46 4.10 7.62
C TRP A 180 -2.74 3.87 6.14
N ARG A 181 -3.70 4.62 5.59
CA ARG A 181 -4.03 4.55 4.17
C ARG A 181 -4.10 5.93 3.56
N TRP A 182 -3.53 6.08 2.38
CA TRP A 182 -3.75 7.23 1.51
C TRP A 182 -4.67 6.83 0.36
N PRO A 183 -5.87 7.42 0.23
CA PRO A 183 -6.78 7.11 -0.87
C PRO A 183 -6.36 7.86 -2.13
N TYR A 184 -6.39 7.19 -3.28
CA TYR A 184 -6.36 7.90 -4.56
C TYR A 184 -7.79 8.31 -4.91
N HIS A 185 -8.11 9.60 -4.78
CA HIS A 185 -9.39 10.12 -5.21
C HIS A 185 -9.40 10.24 -6.74
N GLN A 186 -10.09 9.32 -7.42
CA GLN A 186 -10.29 9.46 -8.86
C GLN A 186 -11.09 10.74 -9.13
N ASN A 187 -10.62 11.55 -10.08
CA ASN A 187 -11.50 12.54 -10.70
C ASN A 187 -12.67 11.78 -11.33
N GLN A 188 -13.90 12.20 -11.05
CA GLN A 188 -15.13 11.48 -11.42
C GLN A 188 -15.26 11.14 -12.93
N ASN A 189 -14.47 11.80 -13.78
CA ASN A 189 -14.44 11.62 -15.24
C ASN A 189 -13.45 10.55 -15.74
N LEU A 190 -12.57 10.04 -14.88
CA LEU A 190 -11.62 8.97 -15.19
C LEU A 190 -11.98 7.75 -14.32
N GLN A 191 -13.14 7.16 -14.58
CA GLN A 191 -13.47 5.84 -14.05
C GLN A 191 -12.63 4.82 -14.81
N VAL A 192 -11.35 4.74 -14.47
CA VAL A 192 -10.50 3.63 -14.92
C VAL A 192 -11.04 2.41 -14.19
N ASP A 193 -11.64 1.50 -14.95
CA ASP A 193 -11.94 0.16 -14.47
C ASP A 193 -10.60 -0.58 -14.36
N THR A 194 -9.82 -0.22 -13.33
CA THR A 194 -8.43 -0.67 -13.10
C THR A 194 -8.31 -2.18 -12.87
N TYR A 195 -9.44 -2.91 -12.88
CA TYR A 195 -9.47 -4.36 -12.82
C TYR A 195 -9.67 -5.03 -14.17
N ASN A 196 -10.06 -4.29 -15.19
CA ASN A 196 -9.86 -4.78 -16.54
C ASN A 196 -8.40 -4.49 -16.90
N PHE A 197 -7.52 -5.43 -16.52
CA PHE A 197 -6.08 -5.41 -16.80
C PHE A 197 -5.76 -5.06 -18.26
N ASN A 198 -6.71 -5.31 -19.16
CA ASN A 198 -6.63 -4.96 -20.58
C ASN A 198 -6.58 -3.44 -20.87
N TYR A 199 -6.87 -2.57 -19.89
CA TYR A 199 -6.83 -1.11 -20.06
C TYR A 199 -5.62 -0.42 -19.41
N ILE A 200 -4.70 -1.17 -18.82
CA ILE A 200 -3.46 -0.61 -18.24
C ILE A 200 -2.33 -0.86 -19.23
N GLU A 201 -2.09 0.12 -20.09
CA GLU A 201 -0.99 0.08 -21.06
C GLU A 201 0.32 0.51 -20.40
N ASN A 202 0.27 1.52 -19.52
CA ASN A 202 1.44 2.12 -18.90
C ASN A 202 1.37 2.15 -17.37
N TRP A 203 2.55 2.14 -16.74
CA TRP A 203 2.68 2.25 -15.28
C TRP A 203 2.09 3.56 -14.71
N SER A 204 2.01 4.61 -15.54
CA SER A 204 1.45 5.91 -15.19
C SER A 204 -0.08 5.90 -15.11
N ASP A 205 -0.73 4.93 -15.78
CA ASP A 205 -2.19 4.79 -15.81
C ASP A 205 -2.72 4.22 -14.51
N ILE A 206 -1.85 3.52 -13.76
CA ILE A 206 -2.17 3.00 -12.44
C ILE A 206 -2.30 4.19 -11.46
N PRO A 207 -3.42 4.32 -10.72
CA PRO A 207 -3.59 5.28 -9.64
C PRO A 207 -2.38 5.30 -8.71
N GLY A 208 -1.94 6.48 -8.28
CA GLY A 208 -0.76 6.54 -7.42
C GLY A 208 -0.45 7.93 -6.88
N LEU A 209 0.47 7.95 -5.93
CA LEU A 209 1.05 9.13 -5.33
C LEU A 209 2.39 9.44 -6.02
N ASP A 210 2.57 10.70 -6.42
CA ASP A 210 3.83 11.17 -6.99
C ASP A 210 4.84 11.45 -5.87
N LEU A 211 5.96 10.74 -5.91
CA LEU A 211 6.98 10.72 -4.85
C LEU A 211 7.86 11.96 -4.86
N TYR A 212 8.15 12.54 -6.03
CA TYR A 212 9.08 13.68 -6.13
C TYR A 212 8.48 15.01 -5.68
N ASN A 213 7.18 15.06 -5.42
CA ASN A 213 6.53 16.19 -4.78
C ASN A 213 6.71 16.19 -3.26
N LEU A 214 7.33 15.14 -2.71
CA LEU A 214 7.59 15.00 -1.29
C LEU A 214 8.99 15.54 -0.93
N SER A 215 9.07 16.19 0.22
CA SER A 215 10.27 16.85 0.71
C SER A 215 11.31 15.90 1.31
N GLN A 216 10.87 14.77 1.86
CA GLN A 216 11.74 13.78 2.50
C GLN A 216 11.24 12.36 2.20
N LEU A 217 12.16 11.52 1.74
CA LEU A 217 11.91 10.12 1.45
C LEU A 217 13.10 9.29 1.94
N GLY A 218 12.85 8.36 2.85
CA GLY A 218 13.82 7.34 3.27
C GLY A 218 13.62 6.05 2.48
N VAL A 219 14.69 5.28 2.32
CA VAL A 219 14.67 3.96 1.68
C VAL A 219 15.31 2.94 2.61
N ILE A 220 14.62 1.82 2.83
CA ILE A 220 15.15 0.67 3.59
C ILE A 220 15.51 -0.44 2.60
N VAL A 221 16.75 -0.91 2.71
CA VAL A 221 17.31 -2.04 1.97
C VAL A 221 18.16 -2.89 2.91
N LYS A 222 18.52 -4.12 2.51
CA LYS A 222 19.23 -5.08 3.37
C LYS A 222 20.74 -4.91 3.32
N THR A 223 21.30 -4.44 2.20
CA THR A 223 22.74 -4.39 1.98
C THR A 223 23.19 -3.06 1.41
N GLU A 224 24.47 -2.73 1.62
CA GLU A 224 25.11 -1.56 1.02
C GLU A 224 25.12 -1.63 -0.51
N GLU A 225 25.25 -2.83 -1.09
CA GLU A 225 25.16 -3.01 -2.54
C GLU A 225 23.78 -2.62 -3.10
N GLN A 226 22.71 -2.99 -2.38
CA GLN A 226 21.36 -2.57 -2.74
C GLN A 226 21.20 -1.06 -2.60
N ALA A 227 21.77 -0.45 -1.55
CA ALA A 227 21.77 1.00 -1.39
C ALA A 227 22.49 1.69 -2.56
N LYS A 228 23.64 1.17 -3.01
CA LYS A 228 24.36 1.67 -4.20
C LYS A 228 23.52 1.59 -5.47
N LYS A 229 22.78 0.49 -5.67
CA LYS A 229 21.84 0.34 -6.80
C LYS A 229 20.73 1.39 -6.77
N ILE A 230 20.18 1.67 -5.59
CA ILE A 230 19.17 2.73 -5.39
C ILE A 230 19.77 4.10 -5.70
N SER A 231 20.95 4.41 -5.18
CA SER A 231 21.63 5.68 -5.46
C SER A 231 21.89 5.86 -6.96
N HIS A 232 22.31 4.80 -7.65
CA HIS A 232 22.49 4.83 -9.11
C HIS A 232 21.17 5.12 -9.84
N ASP A 233 20.07 4.46 -9.45
CA ASP A 233 18.76 4.72 -10.04
C ASP A 233 18.34 6.18 -9.86
N LEU A 234 18.54 6.75 -8.67
CA LEU A 234 18.22 8.16 -8.39
C LEU A 234 19.08 9.12 -9.23
N LEU A 235 20.38 8.86 -9.34
CA LEU A 235 21.29 9.67 -10.17
C LEU A 235 20.92 9.61 -11.66
N SER A 236 20.43 8.46 -12.13
CA SER A 236 20.03 8.31 -13.54
C SER A 236 18.85 9.21 -13.94
N LEU A 237 18.02 9.63 -12.97
CA LEU A 237 16.89 10.53 -13.21
C LEU A 237 17.33 11.98 -13.41
N ILE A 238 18.39 12.38 -12.70
CA ILE A 238 18.96 13.74 -12.78
C ILE A 238 19.77 13.90 -14.08
N ALA A 239 20.42 12.83 -14.54
CA ALA A 239 21.22 12.86 -15.76
C ALA A 239 20.38 12.95 -17.06
N VAL A 240 19.07 12.67 -16.98
CA VAL A 240 18.14 12.65 -18.12
C VAL A 240 17.18 13.86 -18.09
N SER A 241 17.15 14.63 -17.00
CA SER A 241 16.41 15.90 -16.85
C SER A 241 17.22 17.10 -17.30
#